data_AF-A0A7M1DMK9-F1
#
_entry.id   AF-A0A7M1DMK9-F1
#
_cell.length_a   1.000
_cell.length_b   1.000
_cell.length_c   1.000
_cell.angle_alpha   90.00
_cell.angle_beta   90.00
_cell.angle_gamma   90.00
#
_symmetry.space_group_name_H-M   'P 1'
#
loop_
_entity.id
_entity.type
_entity.pdbx_description
1 polymer ?
#
loop_
_entity_poly.entity_id
_entity_poly.type
_entity_poly.pdbx_seq_one_letter_code
_entity_poly.pdbx_strand_id
1 'polypeptide(L)'
;ETLVHINKGGRPRQHLLSLSRRAQKHRLRELKMQVKEFADKEEGGDVKSVCLTLFLLALRARNEHRQADELEALMQGRGSGLQPAVCLAIRVNTFLSCSQYHKMYRTVKAITGRQIFQPLHALRNAEKVLLPGYHPFEWQPPLKNVSSNTDVGIIDGLSGLVSSVDDYPVDTIAKRFRYDCALVSALMDMEEDILEGMRSQDLEDYLNGPFTVVVKESCDGMGDVSEKHGSGPSVPEKAVRFSFTVMKITIAHGSQNVQVFEEAKP
;
A
#
# COMPACT_ATOMS: atom_id res chain seq x y z
N GLU A 1 -2.97 63.48 -36.77
CA GLU A 1 -3.01 62.28 -37.64
C GLU A 1 -3.90 61.23 -36.98
N THR A 2 -5.02 60.89 -37.59
CA THR A 2 -5.88 59.80 -37.14
C THR A 2 -5.25 58.47 -37.56
N LEU A 3 -4.60 57.77 -36.63
CA LEU A 3 -4.09 56.41 -36.83
C LEU A 3 -5.25 55.47 -37.16
N VAL A 4 -5.43 55.16 -38.44
CA VAL A 4 -6.40 54.16 -38.90
C VAL A 4 -5.84 52.78 -38.59
N HIS A 5 -6.54 52.01 -37.76
CA HIS A 5 -6.15 50.65 -37.43
C HIS A 5 -6.40 49.71 -38.63
N ILE A 6 -5.33 49.13 -39.19
CA ILE A 6 -5.41 48.16 -40.29
C ILE A 6 -5.32 46.75 -39.72
N ASN A 7 -6.34 45.91 -39.97
CA ASN A 7 -6.36 44.51 -39.57
C ASN A 7 -5.31 43.70 -40.36
N LYS A 8 -4.35 43.11 -39.67
CA LYS A 8 -3.25 42.31 -40.27
C LYS A 8 -3.65 40.86 -40.63
N GLY A 9 -4.91 40.48 -40.41
CA GLY A 9 -5.39 39.11 -40.62
C GLY A 9 -4.88 38.11 -39.57
N GLY A 10 -5.01 36.81 -39.88
CA GLY A 10 -4.57 35.70 -39.02
C GLY A 10 -5.65 34.65 -38.80
N ARG A 11 -5.22 33.43 -38.43
CA ARG A 11 -6.17 32.34 -38.11
C ARG A 11 -6.98 32.73 -36.86
N PRO A 12 -8.32 32.64 -36.90
CA PRO A 12 -9.15 32.92 -35.73
C PRO A 12 -8.75 32.06 -34.54
N ARG A 13 -8.66 32.68 -33.37
CA ARG A 13 -8.35 31.94 -32.14
C ARG A 13 -9.53 31.04 -31.78
N GLN A 14 -9.25 29.75 -31.67
CA GLN A 14 -10.22 28.78 -31.18
C GLN A 14 -10.33 28.83 -29.65
N HIS A 15 -11.48 28.37 -29.14
CA HIS A 15 -11.73 28.20 -27.71
C HIS A 15 -10.73 27.22 -27.09
N LEU A 16 -10.28 27.46 -25.87
CA LEU A 16 -9.18 26.69 -25.25
C LEU A 16 -9.52 25.20 -25.10
N LEU A 17 -10.78 24.88 -24.81
CA LEU A 17 -11.25 23.50 -24.61
C LEU A 17 -11.31 22.66 -25.90
N SER A 18 -11.33 23.30 -27.08
CA SER A 18 -11.35 22.59 -28.37
C SER A 18 -9.96 22.33 -28.94
N LEU A 19 -8.91 22.79 -28.26
CA LEU A 19 -7.52 22.69 -28.72
C LEU A 19 -6.87 21.37 -28.28
N SER A 20 -5.90 20.90 -29.07
CA SER A 20 -5.02 19.79 -28.67
C SER A 20 -4.13 20.18 -27.49
N ARG A 21 -3.62 19.19 -26.74
CA ARG A 21 -2.71 19.43 -25.60
C ARG A 21 -1.50 20.31 -25.96
N ARG A 22 -0.92 20.13 -27.15
CA ARG A 22 0.22 20.94 -27.63
C ARG A 22 -0.18 22.40 -27.84
N ALA A 23 -1.35 22.64 -28.44
CA ALA A 23 -1.85 23.98 -28.66
C ALA A 23 -2.27 24.66 -27.36
N GLN A 24 -2.89 23.95 -26.41
CA GLN A 24 -3.18 24.45 -25.07
C GLN A 24 -1.90 24.84 -24.32
N LYS A 25 -0.89 23.97 -24.32
CA LYS A 25 0.43 24.26 -23.71
C LYS A 25 1.06 25.52 -24.28
N HIS A 26 0.98 25.70 -25.60
CA HIS A 26 1.51 26.89 -26.26
C HIS A 26 0.70 28.15 -25.88
N ARG A 27 -0.64 28.08 -25.90
CA ARG A 27 -1.54 29.19 -25.57
C ARG A 27 -1.43 29.64 -24.11
N LEU A 28 -1.18 28.72 -23.19
CA LEU A 28 -1.06 28.98 -21.75
C LEU A 28 0.40 29.16 -21.29
N ARG A 29 1.37 29.26 -22.21
CA ARG A 29 2.80 29.24 -21.87
C ARG A 29 3.19 30.36 -20.89
N GLU A 30 2.66 31.56 -21.07
CA GLU A 30 2.98 32.74 -20.26
C GLU A 30 2.36 32.61 -18.88
N LEU A 31 1.07 32.29 -18.80
CA LEU A 31 0.40 32.01 -17.52
C LEU A 31 1.07 30.86 -16.75
N LYS A 32 1.50 29.81 -17.46
CA LYS A 32 2.22 28.69 -16.84
C LYS A 32 3.54 29.15 -16.21
N MET A 33 4.27 30.09 -16.82
CA MET A 33 5.50 30.63 -16.23
C MET A 33 5.18 31.46 -14.99
N GLN A 34 4.17 32.32 -15.04
CA GLN A 34 3.73 33.11 -13.89
C GLN A 34 3.29 32.24 -12.70
N VAL A 35 2.49 31.20 -12.94
CA VAL A 35 2.06 30.27 -11.88
C VAL A 35 3.24 29.50 -11.29
N LYS A 36 4.23 29.14 -12.10
CA LYS A 36 5.46 28.51 -11.62
C LYS A 36 6.28 29.45 -10.75
N GLU A 37 6.52 30.66 -11.22
CA GLU A 37 7.25 31.68 -10.45
C GLU A 37 6.55 32.02 -9.13
N PHE A 38 5.21 32.03 -9.12
CA PHE A 38 4.43 32.17 -7.89
C PHE A 38 4.61 30.98 -6.96
N ALA A 39 4.44 29.75 -7.47
CA ALA A 39 4.57 28.53 -6.66
C ALA A 39 5.97 28.40 -6.07
N ASP A 40 7.02 28.74 -6.82
CA ASP A 40 8.41 28.69 -6.35
C ASP A 40 8.67 29.70 -5.21
N LYS A 41 8.00 30.85 -5.22
CA LYS A 41 8.17 31.90 -4.21
C LYS A 41 7.37 31.65 -2.94
N GLU A 42 6.12 31.21 -3.07
CA GLU A 42 5.16 31.18 -1.95
C GLU A 42 4.87 29.76 -1.44
N GLU A 43 5.01 28.73 -2.29
CA GLU A 43 4.48 27.38 -2.04
C GLU A 43 5.56 26.29 -2.25
N GLY A 44 6.84 26.66 -2.18
CA GLY A 44 7.97 25.73 -2.31
C GLY A 44 8.02 24.99 -3.66
N GLY A 45 7.38 25.52 -4.70
CA GLY A 45 7.31 24.94 -6.04
C GLY A 45 6.17 23.93 -6.25
N ASP A 46 5.21 23.79 -5.33
CA ASP A 46 4.05 22.90 -5.51
C ASP A 46 2.99 23.47 -6.47
N VAL A 47 3.34 23.47 -7.75
CA VAL A 47 2.47 23.92 -8.84
C VAL A 47 1.16 23.13 -8.92
N LYS A 48 1.16 21.85 -8.51
CA LYS A 48 -0.01 20.99 -8.60
C LYS A 48 -1.08 21.46 -7.61
N SER A 49 -0.70 21.66 -6.35
CA SER A 49 -1.63 22.13 -5.32
C SER A 49 -2.11 23.55 -5.62
N VAL A 50 -1.22 24.45 -6.06
CA VAL A 50 -1.61 25.80 -6.50
C VAL A 50 -2.66 25.78 -7.61
N CYS A 51 -2.43 25.00 -8.67
CA CYS A 51 -3.37 24.92 -9.80
C CYS A 51 -4.71 24.30 -9.39
N LEU A 52 -4.69 23.31 -8.50
CA LEU A 52 -5.90 22.73 -7.95
C LEU A 52 -6.71 23.77 -7.17
N THR A 53 -6.07 24.44 -6.22
CA THR A 53 -6.73 25.41 -5.34
C THR A 53 -7.34 26.55 -6.17
N LEU A 54 -6.60 27.06 -7.17
CA LEU A 54 -7.13 28.05 -8.10
C LEU A 54 -8.38 27.55 -8.84
N PHE A 55 -8.39 26.30 -9.29
CA PHE A 55 -9.54 25.74 -10.00
C PHE A 55 -10.74 25.51 -9.07
N LEU A 56 -10.51 25.04 -7.83
CA LEU A 56 -11.56 24.90 -6.82
C LEU A 56 -12.20 26.24 -6.46
N LEU A 57 -11.37 27.27 -6.24
CA LEU A 57 -11.85 28.62 -5.97
C LEU A 57 -12.63 29.18 -7.16
N ALA A 58 -12.19 28.92 -8.40
CA ALA A 58 -12.92 29.33 -9.59
C ALA A 58 -14.29 28.62 -9.72
N LEU A 59 -14.38 27.33 -9.43
CA LEU A 59 -15.66 26.59 -9.40
C LEU A 59 -16.60 27.16 -8.34
N ARG A 60 -16.10 27.40 -7.12
CA ARG A 60 -16.88 27.99 -6.03
C ARG A 60 -17.34 29.41 -6.37
N ALA A 61 -16.48 30.25 -6.95
CA ALA A 61 -16.83 31.60 -7.39
C ALA A 61 -17.90 31.61 -8.51
N ARG A 62 -18.00 30.52 -9.29
CA ARG A 62 -19.04 30.31 -10.30
C ARG A 62 -20.31 29.63 -9.73
N ASN A 63 -20.39 29.43 -8.41
CA ASN A 63 -21.45 28.71 -7.71
C ASN A 63 -21.59 27.23 -8.13
N GLU A 64 -20.52 26.62 -8.66
CA GLU A 64 -20.49 25.20 -9.07
C GLU A 64 -20.03 24.30 -7.91
N HIS A 65 -20.65 24.43 -6.73
CA HIS A 65 -20.22 23.76 -5.49
C HIS A 65 -20.12 22.23 -5.63
N ARG A 66 -21.12 21.59 -6.25
CA ARG A 66 -21.12 20.13 -6.47
C ARG A 66 -19.89 19.65 -7.23
N GLN A 67 -19.43 20.40 -8.24
CA GLN A 67 -18.26 20.02 -9.03
C GLN A 67 -16.95 20.22 -8.26
N ALA A 68 -16.90 21.25 -7.40
CA ALA A 68 -15.77 21.46 -6.50
C ALA A 68 -15.66 20.30 -5.50
N ASP A 69 -16.76 19.86 -4.91
CA ASP A 69 -16.80 18.74 -3.96
C ASP A 69 -16.42 17.41 -4.63
N GLU A 70 -16.92 17.15 -5.85
CA GLU A 70 -16.53 15.96 -6.63
C GLU A 70 -15.03 15.96 -6.98
N LEU A 71 -14.45 17.12 -7.28
CA LEU A 71 -13.02 17.25 -7.56
C LEU A 71 -12.18 17.02 -6.31
N GLU A 72 -12.57 17.59 -5.17
CA GLU A 72 -11.90 17.35 -3.88
C GLU A 72 -11.95 15.87 -3.48
N ALA A 73 -13.10 15.22 -3.63
CA ALA A 73 -13.24 13.79 -3.38
C ALA A 73 -12.29 12.97 -4.28
N LEU A 74 -12.19 13.30 -5.56
CA LEU A 74 -11.26 12.63 -6.48
C LEU A 74 -9.80 12.78 -6.03
N MET A 75 -9.43 13.96 -5.53
CA MET A 75 -8.07 14.24 -5.09
C MET A 75 -7.70 13.59 -3.77
N GLN A 76 -8.66 13.39 -2.87
CA GLN A 76 -8.49 12.61 -1.65
C GLN A 76 -8.56 11.09 -1.89
N GLY A 77 -8.65 10.64 -3.15
CA GLY A 77 -8.79 9.22 -3.49
C GLY A 77 -10.16 8.62 -3.13
N ARG A 78 -11.16 9.47 -2.87
CA ARG A 78 -12.57 9.13 -2.63
C ARG A 78 -13.44 9.24 -3.89
N GLY A 79 -12.82 9.41 -5.06
CA GLY A 79 -13.51 9.42 -6.35
C GLY A 79 -13.98 8.02 -6.79
N SER A 80 -14.44 7.90 -8.04
CA SER A 80 -14.94 6.63 -8.58
C SER A 80 -13.87 5.53 -8.77
N GLY A 81 -12.59 5.86 -8.60
CA GLY A 81 -11.49 4.91 -8.65
C GLY A 81 -11.13 4.42 -7.26
N LEU A 82 -11.21 3.12 -7.03
CA LEU A 82 -10.84 2.52 -5.75
C LEU A 82 -9.33 2.64 -5.50
N GLN A 83 -8.92 2.79 -4.25
CA GLN A 83 -7.51 2.77 -3.88
C GLN A 83 -6.89 1.38 -4.13
N PRO A 84 -5.57 1.29 -4.38
CA PRO A 84 -4.89 0.01 -4.59
C PRO A 84 -5.05 -0.98 -3.43
N ALA A 85 -5.00 -0.52 -2.18
CA ALA A 85 -5.19 -1.35 -0.99
C ALA A 85 -6.59 -1.97 -0.94
N VAL A 86 -7.64 -1.18 -1.24
CA VAL A 86 -9.02 -1.68 -1.34
C VAL A 86 -9.15 -2.73 -2.45
N CYS A 87 -8.52 -2.50 -3.60
CA CYS A 87 -8.51 -3.48 -4.69
C CYS A 87 -7.77 -4.78 -4.30
N LEU A 88 -6.68 -4.66 -3.54
CA LEU A 88 -5.92 -5.80 -3.02
C LEU A 88 -6.78 -6.62 -2.05
N ALA A 89 -7.45 -5.96 -1.10
CA ALA A 89 -8.37 -6.59 -0.17
C ALA A 89 -9.50 -7.34 -0.89
N ILE A 90 -10.16 -6.69 -1.87
CA ILE A 90 -11.19 -7.34 -2.70
C ILE A 90 -10.62 -8.59 -3.38
N ARG A 91 -9.45 -8.47 -4.02
CA ARG A 91 -8.82 -9.60 -4.74
C ARG A 91 -8.54 -10.79 -3.82
N VAL A 92 -7.91 -10.52 -2.67
CA VAL A 92 -7.49 -11.57 -1.72
C VAL A 92 -8.70 -12.21 -1.04
N ASN A 93 -9.62 -11.41 -0.51
CA ASN A 93 -10.77 -11.90 0.25
C ASN A 93 -11.85 -12.59 -0.60
N THR A 94 -11.82 -12.39 -1.93
CA THR A 94 -12.69 -13.08 -2.88
C THR A 94 -11.98 -14.20 -3.65
N PHE A 95 -10.76 -14.56 -3.24
CA PHE A 95 -9.95 -15.64 -3.84
C PHE A 95 -9.70 -15.48 -5.36
N LEU A 96 -9.65 -14.24 -5.85
CA LEU A 96 -9.38 -13.97 -7.26
C LEU A 96 -7.87 -14.11 -7.56
N SER A 97 -7.53 -15.06 -8.43
CA SER A 97 -6.18 -15.13 -8.98
C SER A 97 -5.81 -13.82 -9.70
N CYS A 98 -4.51 -13.53 -9.81
CA CYS A 98 -4.02 -12.37 -10.56
C CYS A 98 -4.59 -12.30 -11.98
N SER A 99 -4.72 -13.44 -12.66
CA SER A 99 -5.25 -13.55 -14.01
C SER A 99 -6.76 -13.26 -14.08
N GLN A 100 -7.55 -13.79 -13.15
CA GLN A 100 -8.99 -13.51 -13.06
C GLN A 100 -9.23 -12.03 -12.76
N TYR A 101 -8.54 -11.48 -11.76
CA TYR A 101 -8.60 -10.06 -11.43
C TYR A 101 -8.23 -9.17 -12.62
N HIS A 102 -7.16 -9.50 -13.34
CA HIS A 102 -6.72 -8.72 -14.51
C HIS A 102 -7.74 -8.74 -15.66
N LYS A 103 -8.39 -9.89 -15.90
CA LYS A 103 -9.51 -9.99 -16.85
C LYS A 103 -10.66 -9.09 -16.42
N MET A 104 -11.10 -9.17 -15.17
CA MET A 104 -12.15 -8.31 -14.60
C MET A 104 -11.82 -6.82 -14.75
N TYR A 105 -10.63 -6.40 -14.30
CA TYR A 105 -10.13 -5.03 -14.42
C TYR A 105 -10.18 -4.52 -15.87
N ARG A 106 -9.69 -5.31 -16.83
CA ARG A 106 -9.70 -4.92 -18.25
C ARG A 106 -11.11 -4.78 -18.81
N THR A 107 -12.00 -5.72 -18.52
CA THR A 107 -13.39 -5.70 -18.99
C THR A 107 -14.14 -4.49 -18.44
N VAL A 108 -14.05 -4.24 -17.12
CA VAL A 108 -14.72 -3.10 -16.48
C VAL A 108 -14.19 -1.77 -17.04
N LYS A 109 -12.88 -1.64 -17.22
CA LYS A 109 -12.26 -0.43 -17.80
C LYS A 109 -12.69 -0.20 -19.24
N ALA A 110 -12.81 -1.26 -20.04
CA ALA A 110 -13.25 -1.17 -21.44
C ALA A 110 -14.72 -0.76 -21.57
N ILE A 111 -15.61 -1.31 -20.73
CA ILE A 111 -17.05 -1.03 -20.79
C ILE A 111 -17.37 0.37 -20.23
N THR A 112 -16.80 0.74 -19.09
CA THR A 112 -17.14 2.00 -18.41
C THR A 112 -16.35 3.21 -18.93
N GLY A 113 -15.24 2.97 -19.64
CA GLY A 113 -14.28 4.02 -20.01
C GLY A 113 -13.55 4.65 -18.82
N ARG A 114 -13.74 4.14 -17.59
CA ARG A 114 -13.16 4.66 -16.36
C ARG A 114 -12.30 3.59 -15.67
N GLN A 115 -11.23 4.03 -15.02
CA GLN A 115 -10.38 3.14 -14.22
C GLN A 115 -10.94 3.04 -12.79
N ILE A 116 -11.88 2.12 -12.59
CA ILE A 116 -12.49 1.86 -11.26
C ILE A 116 -11.52 1.02 -10.40
N PHE A 117 -11.10 -0.13 -10.91
CA PHE A 117 -10.10 -0.98 -10.27
C PHE A 117 -8.68 -0.56 -10.65
N GLN A 118 -7.70 -0.87 -9.80
CA GLN A 118 -6.29 -0.56 -10.05
C GLN A 118 -5.56 -1.71 -10.77
N PRO A 119 -4.56 -1.42 -11.62
CA PRO A 119 -3.78 -2.45 -12.31
C PRO A 119 -2.91 -3.26 -11.34
N LEU A 120 -2.57 -4.51 -11.72
CA LEU A 120 -1.81 -5.43 -10.86
C LEU A 120 -0.49 -4.87 -10.32
N HIS A 121 0.23 -4.03 -11.06
CA HIS A 121 1.48 -3.43 -10.57
C HIS A 121 1.25 -2.48 -9.38
N ALA A 122 0.09 -1.80 -9.32
CA ALA A 122 -0.28 -0.96 -8.20
C ALA A 122 -0.62 -1.82 -6.97
N LEU A 123 -1.32 -2.94 -7.17
CA LEU A 123 -1.62 -3.90 -6.10
C LEU A 123 -0.33 -4.50 -5.52
N ARG A 124 0.64 -4.90 -6.35
CA ARG A 124 1.93 -5.41 -5.89
C ARG A 124 2.74 -4.38 -5.10
N ASN A 125 2.62 -3.10 -5.43
CA ASN A 125 3.29 -2.05 -4.65
C ASN A 125 2.60 -1.83 -3.30
N ALA A 126 1.26 -1.91 -3.26
CA ALA A 126 0.51 -1.82 -2.01
C ALA A 126 0.77 -3.04 -1.09
N GLU A 127 0.89 -4.23 -1.66
CA GLU A 127 1.18 -5.48 -0.94
C GLU A 127 2.50 -5.43 -0.16
N LYS A 128 3.51 -4.70 -0.66
CA LYS A 128 4.81 -4.58 0.03
C LYS A 128 4.71 -4.04 1.45
N VAL A 129 3.74 -3.16 1.71
CA VAL A 129 3.54 -2.55 3.03
C VAL A 129 3.11 -3.60 4.06
N LEU A 130 2.37 -4.63 3.61
CA LEU A 130 1.79 -5.67 4.46
C LEU A 130 2.70 -6.88 4.66
N LEU A 131 3.85 -6.94 3.95
CA LEU A 131 4.76 -8.07 4.01
C LEU A 131 5.88 -7.83 5.03
N PRO A 132 6.37 -8.89 5.70
CA PRO A 132 7.54 -8.81 6.55
C PRO A 132 8.75 -8.21 5.82
N GLY A 133 9.49 -7.34 6.52
CA GLY A 133 10.63 -6.62 5.96
C GLY A 133 10.34 -5.17 5.54
N TYR A 134 9.11 -4.68 5.73
CA TYR A 134 8.75 -3.29 5.40
C TYR A 134 9.02 -2.30 6.54
N HIS A 135 8.59 -2.64 7.75
CA HIS A 135 8.66 -1.73 8.91
C HIS A 135 10.02 -1.81 9.61
N PRO A 136 10.62 -0.66 10.00
CA PRO A 136 11.79 -0.64 10.85
C PRO A 136 11.42 -1.03 12.30
N PHE A 137 12.32 -1.71 12.99
CA PHE A 137 12.18 -2.08 14.41
C PHE A 137 13.56 -2.29 15.05
N GLU A 138 13.60 -2.31 16.38
CA GLU A 138 14.82 -2.53 17.15
C GLU A 138 14.52 -3.46 18.34
N TRP A 139 15.48 -4.34 18.65
CA TRP A 139 15.45 -5.17 19.85
C TRP A 139 16.44 -4.64 20.87
N GLN A 140 15.96 -4.40 22.09
CA GLN A 140 16.77 -3.94 23.20
C GLN A 140 16.64 -4.91 24.40
N PRO A 141 17.71 -5.65 24.78
CA PRO A 141 19.03 -5.72 24.11
C PRO A 141 18.97 -6.44 22.75
N PRO A 142 20.02 -6.31 21.91
CA PRO A 142 20.11 -7.03 20.64
C PRO A 142 19.96 -8.55 20.82
N LEU A 143 19.19 -9.17 19.93
CA LEU A 143 18.95 -10.61 19.93
C LEU A 143 20.24 -11.39 19.66
N LYS A 144 20.46 -12.48 20.42
CA LYS A 144 21.60 -13.38 20.21
C LYS A 144 21.44 -14.14 18.90
N ASN A 145 22.48 -14.16 18.08
CA ASN A 145 22.55 -14.90 16.80
C ASN A 145 21.49 -14.50 15.76
N VAL A 146 20.90 -13.31 15.89
CA VAL A 146 19.96 -12.75 14.91
C VAL A 146 20.54 -11.46 14.36
N SER A 147 20.48 -11.28 13.04
CA SER A 147 20.93 -10.05 12.38
C SER A 147 20.04 -8.87 12.75
N SER A 148 20.62 -7.68 12.92
CA SER A 148 19.88 -6.43 13.15
C SER A 148 19.16 -5.89 11.92
N ASN A 149 19.36 -6.50 10.75
CA ASN A 149 18.74 -6.02 9.51
C ASN A 149 17.21 -6.22 9.56
N THR A 150 16.44 -5.18 9.29
CA THR A 150 14.97 -5.20 9.33
C THR A 150 14.32 -5.41 7.96
N ASP A 151 15.07 -5.36 6.86
CA ASP A 151 14.53 -5.46 5.48
C ASP A 151 14.42 -6.91 4.95
N VAL A 152 14.43 -7.89 5.88
CA VAL A 152 14.44 -9.32 5.55
C VAL A 152 13.02 -9.84 5.32
N GLY A 153 12.70 -10.18 4.07
CA GLY A 153 11.44 -10.80 3.67
C GLY A 153 11.48 -12.34 3.66
N ILE A 154 10.96 -12.95 2.60
CA ILE A 154 10.96 -14.41 2.42
C ILE A 154 12.39 -14.92 2.21
N ILE A 155 12.82 -15.85 3.06
CA ILE A 155 14.14 -16.47 3.00
C ILE A 155 14.03 -17.97 2.74
N ASP A 156 15.13 -18.57 2.30
CA ASP A 156 15.26 -20.01 2.17
C ASP A 156 15.24 -20.68 3.55
N GLY A 157 14.33 -21.63 3.74
CA GLY A 157 14.19 -22.36 5.00
C GLY A 157 15.39 -23.23 5.31
N LEU A 158 16.16 -23.65 4.29
CA LEU A 158 17.39 -24.43 4.45
C LEU A 158 18.49 -23.68 5.23
N SER A 159 18.40 -22.35 5.31
CA SER A 159 19.25 -21.52 6.18
C SER A 159 20.75 -21.76 6.02
N GLY A 160 21.20 -22.04 4.79
CA GLY A 160 22.61 -22.27 4.47
C GLY A 160 23.07 -23.72 4.63
N LEU A 161 22.15 -24.68 4.79
CA LEU A 161 22.50 -26.10 4.77
C LEU A 161 23.26 -26.44 3.48
N VAL A 162 24.42 -27.09 3.65
CA VAL A 162 25.30 -27.42 2.53
C VAL A 162 24.66 -28.52 1.71
N SER A 163 24.50 -28.27 0.41
CA SER A 163 24.04 -29.25 -0.57
C SER A 163 25.25 -29.79 -1.34
N SER A 164 26.02 -30.65 -0.68
CA SER A 164 27.13 -31.42 -1.30
C SER A 164 26.72 -32.88 -1.50
N VAL A 165 27.29 -33.54 -2.50
CA VAL A 165 27.08 -34.98 -2.74
C VAL A 165 27.74 -35.84 -1.66
N ASP A 166 28.79 -35.31 -1.02
CA ASP A 166 29.50 -35.98 0.06
C ASP A 166 28.77 -35.89 1.41
N ASP A 167 27.83 -34.94 1.52
CA ASP A 167 27.07 -34.67 2.73
C ASP A 167 25.70 -35.38 2.71
N TYR A 168 24.93 -35.23 3.79
CA TYR A 168 23.58 -35.79 3.87
C TYR A 168 22.66 -35.18 2.79
N PRO A 169 21.91 -36.00 2.03
CA PRO A 169 21.06 -35.49 0.95
C PRO A 169 19.95 -34.59 1.48
N VAL A 170 19.73 -33.48 0.79
CA VAL A 170 18.73 -32.46 1.13
C VAL A 170 17.55 -32.57 0.17
N ASP A 171 16.53 -33.31 0.59
CA ASP A 171 15.34 -33.63 -0.21
C ASP A 171 14.12 -32.77 0.20
N THR A 172 14.38 -31.54 0.66
CA THR A 172 13.33 -30.61 1.10
C THR A 172 13.48 -29.24 0.46
N ILE A 173 12.35 -28.60 0.20
CA ILE A 173 12.27 -27.23 -0.28
C ILE A 173 11.45 -26.46 0.75
N ALA A 174 12.06 -25.44 1.35
CA ALA A 174 11.44 -24.67 2.42
C ALA A 174 11.55 -23.17 2.17
N LYS A 175 10.51 -22.43 2.56
CA LYS A 175 10.51 -20.97 2.64
C LYS A 175 9.95 -20.56 3.99
N ARG A 176 10.50 -19.50 4.56
CA ARG A 176 10.04 -18.95 5.84
C ARG A 176 10.27 -17.45 5.89
N PHE A 177 9.60 -16.80 6.82
CA PHE A 177 9.99 -15.49 7.28
C PHE A 177 10.98 -15.62 8.44
N ARG A 178 11.74 -14.55 8.71
CA ARG A 178 12.42 -14.42 10.00
C ARG A 178 11.35 -14.11 11.05
N TYR A 179 11.43 -14.79 12.20
CA TYR A 179 10.33 -14.82 13.17
C TYR A 179 10.02 -13.43 13.73
N ASP A 180 11.05 -12.68 14.11
CA ASP A 180 10.96 -11.29 14.55
C ASP A 180 10.37 -10.36 13.49
N CYS A 181 10.81 -10.45 12.23
CA CYS A 181 10.22 -9.66 11.13
C CYS A 181 8.73 -9.98 10.94
N ALA A 182 8.34 -11.25 11.05
CA ALA A 182 6.94 -11.67 10.91
C ALA A 182 6.07 -11.19 12.09
N LEU A 183 6.58 -11.27 13.32
CA LEU A 183 5.92 -10.73 14.50
C LEU A 183 5.68 -9.23 14.38
N VAL A 184 6.70 -8.46 13.97
CA VAL A 184 6.58 -7.02 13.79
C VAL A 184 5.54 -6.71 12.71
N SER A 185 5.59 -7.40 11.56
CA SER A 185 4.61 -7.21 10.50
C SER A 185 3.18 -7.49 10.98
N ALA A 186 2.97 -8.54 11.77
CA ALA A 186 1.66 -8.87 12.32
C ALA A 186 1.18 -7.82 13.34
N LEU A 187 2.06 -7.33 14.21
CA LEU A 187 1.72 -6.29 15.18
C LEU A 187 1.39 -4.95 14.50
N MET A 188 2.12 -4.60 13.44
CA MET A 188 1.84 -3.38 12.67
C MET A 188 0.51 -3.46 11.90
N ASP A 189 0.13 -4.64 11.42
CA ASP A 189 -1.18 -4.84 10.77
C ASP A 189 -2.35 -4.64 11.75
N MET A 190 -2.12 -4.91 13.04
CA MET A 190 -3.10 -4.82 14.13
C MET A 190 -3.01 -3.49 14.90
N GLU A 191 -2.27 -2.49 14.40
CA GLU A 191 -2.04 -1.20 15.07
C GLU A 191 -3.37 -0.52 15.44
N GLU A 192 -4.32 -0.48 14.51
CA GLU A 192 -5.63 0.15 14.72
C GLU A 192 -6.45 -0.58 15.80
N ASP A 193 -6.43 -1.92 15.82
CA ASP A 193 -7.13 -2.72 16.83
C ASP A 193 -6.53 -2.50 18.23
N ILE A 194 -5.20 -2.38 18.32
CA ILE A 194 -4.51 -2.11 19.58
C ILE A 194 -4.87 -0.71 20.10
N LEU A 195 -4.83 0.31 19.23
CA LEU A 195 -5.18 1.69 19.59
C LEU A 195 -6.66 1.81 19.97
N GLU A 196 -7.57 1.17 19.22
CA GLU A 196 -8.99 1.13 19.58
C GLU A 196 -9.21 0.41 20.92
N GLY A 197 -8.50 -0.69 21.13
CA GLY A 197 -8.46 -1.41 22.39
C GLY A 197 -8.05 -0.54 23.57
N MET A 198 -6.98 0.27 23.42
CA MET A 198 -6.55 1.23 24.43
C MET A 198 -7.62 2.29 24.72
N ARG A 199 -8.21 2.90 23.68
CA ARG A 199 -9.30 3.87 23.84
C ARG A 199 -10.52 3.28 24.54
N SER A 200 -10.84 2.01 24.28
CA SER A 200 -11.96 1.32 24.93
C SER A 200 -11.74 1.09 26.43
N GLN A 201 -10.48 1.14 26.88
CA GLN A 201 -10.07 1.01 28.27
C GLN A 201 -9.73 2.37 28.91
N ASP A 202 -10.14 3.49 28.29
CA ASP A 202 -9.85 4.86 28.72
C ASP A 202 -8.34 5.16 28.86
N LEU A 203 -7.50 4.49 28.07
CA LEU A 203 -6.07 4.74 27.99
C LEU A 203 -5.76 5.73 26.86
N GLU A 204 -4.67 6.49 27.02
CA GLU A 204 -4.23 7.47 26.03
C GLU A 204 -3.42 6.80 24.89
N ASP A 205 -3.71 7.17 23.64
CA ASP A 205 -3.07 6.60 22.43
C ASP A 205 -1.53 6.76 22.40
N TYR A 206 -0.99 7.73 23.13
CA TYR A 206 0.45 7.99 23.18
C TYR A 206 1.19 7.19 24.25
N LEU A 207 0.48 6.34 25.00
CA LEU A 207 1.07 5.55 26.08
C LEU A 207 1.97 4.44 25.50
N ASN A 208 3.27 4.53 25.78
CA ASN A 208 4.31 3.64 25.26
C ASN A 208 4.83 2.66 26.32
N GLY A 209 3.94 2.26 27.25
CA GLY A 209 4.25 1.30 28.31
C GLY A 209 4.62 -0.08 27.75
N PRO A 210 5.24 -0.96 28.56
CA PRO A 210 5.60 -2.29 28.10
C PRO A 210 4.34 -3.12 27.81
N PHE A 211 4.17 -3.49 26.54
CA PHE A 211 3.16 -4.44 26.11
C PHE A 211 3.67 -5.86 26.30
N THR A 212 2.78 -6.75 26.75
CA THR A 212 2.97 -8.19 26.77
C THR A 212 2.08 -8.81 25.71
N VAL A 213 2.69 -9.51 24.76
CA VAL A 213 2.02 -10.17 23.65
C VAL A 213 2.05 -11.67 23.88
N VAL A 214 0.87 -12.31 23.90
CA VAL A 214 0.73 -13.76 24.01
C VAL A 214 0.55 -14.34 22.61
N VAL A 215 1.50 -15.17 22.20
CA VAL A 215 1.53 -15.80 20.88
C VAL A 215 1.31 -17.30 21.01
N LYS A 216 0.30 -17.84 20.32
CA LYS A 216 0.05 -19.27 20.16
C LYS A 216 0.81 -19.76 18.95
N GLU A 217 1.70 -20.73 19.13
CA GLU A 217 2.41 -21.38 18.04
C GLU A 217 1.73 -22.70 17.67
N SER A 218 1.79 -23.07 16.40
CA SER A 218 1.19 -24.31 15.90
C SER A 218 1.98 -24.87 14.73
N CYS A 219 2.15 -26.19 14.72
CA CYS A 219 2.85 -26.92 13.68
C CYS A 219 2.04 -28.15 13.30
N ASP A 220 1.70 -28.28 12.03
CA ASP A 220 0.93 -29.40 11.50
C ASP A 220 1.55 -29.97 10.22
N GLY A 221 1.40 -31.29 10.07
CA GLY A 221 1.81 -32.02 8.87
C GLY A 221 0.59 -32.33 8.00
N MET A 222 0.76 -32.21 6.69
CA MET A 222 -0.24 -32.55 5.67
C MET A 222 0.30 -33.71 4.83
N GLY A 223 -0.50 -34.76 4.68
CA GLY A 223 -0.28 -35.83 3.71
C GLY A 223 -0.89 -35.47 2.34
N ASP A 224 -0.65 -36.35 1.37
CA ASP A 224 -1.26 -36.31 0.02
C ASP A 224 -1.01 -34.98 -0.72
N VAL A 225 0.16 -34.38 -0.52
CA VAL A 225 0.59 -33.17 -1.23
C VAL A 225 1.41 -33.58 -2.45
N SER A 226 0.75 -33.73 -3.59
CA SER A 226 1.37 -34.30 -4.80
C SER A 226 2.64 -33.57 -5.24
N GLU A 227 3.67 -34.36 -5.55
CA GLU A 227 4.90 -33.85 -6.15
C GLU A 227 4.62 -33.31 -7.56
N LYS A 228 5.26 -32.18 -7.90
CA LYS A 228 5.18 -31.62 -9.24
C LYS A 228 6.34 -32.13 -10.08
N HIS A 229 6.06 -32.47 -11.33
CA HIS A 229 7.11 -32.67 -12.32
C HIS A 229 7.91 -31.37 -12.50
N GLY A 230 9.22 -31.50 -12.68
CA GLY A 230 10.11 -30.36 -12.90
C GLY A 230 11.55 -30.68 -12.52
N SER A 231 12.42 -29.68 -12.66
CA SER A 231 13.79 -29.76 -12.12
C SER A 231 13.78 -29.51 -10.62
N GLY A 232 14.43 -30.38 -9.85
CA GLY A 232 14.57 -30.23 -8.40
C GLY A 232 15.04 -31.53 -7.74
N PRO A 233 15.31 -31.50 -6.43
CA PRO A 233 15.46 -32.74 -5.67
C PRO A 233 14.15 -33.53 -5.69
N SER A 234 14.23 -34.84 -5.48
CA SER A 234 13.04 -35.64 -5.20
C SER A 234 12.46 -35.17 -3.88
N VAL A 235 11.19 -34.76 -3.86
CA VAL A 235 10.55 -34.26 -2.63
C VAL A 235 9.47 -35.23 -2.15
N PRO A 236 9.27 -35.39 -0.84
CA PRO A 236 8.19 -36.22 -0.33
C PRO A 236 6.82 -35.58 -0.62
N GLU A 237 5.79 -36.40 -0.85
CA GLU A 237 4.40 -35.94 -1.04
C GLU A 237 3.71 -35.54 0.28
N LYS A 238 4.44 -34.82 1.13
CA LYS A 238 4.02 -34.33 2.43
C LYS A 238 4.52 -32.91 2.62
N ALA A 239 3.72 -32.09 3.29
CA ALA A 239 4.11 -30.74 3.66
C ALA A 239 4.04 -30.57 5.18
N VAL A 240 4.88 -29.70 5.72
CA VAL A 240 4.79 -29.23 7.10
C VAL A 240 4.57 -27.74 7.08
N ARG A 241 3.63 -27.26 7.90
CA ARG A 241 3.36 -25.84 8.07
C ARG A 241 3.61 -25.48 9.53
N PHE A 242 4.40 -24.44 9.72
CA PHE A 242 4.56 -23.79 11.01
C PHE A 242 3.86 -22.44 10.94
N SER A 243 3.10 -22.10 11.98
CA SER A 243 2.31 -20.88 12.06
C SER A 243 2.25 -20.37 13.49
N PHE A 244 1.88 -19.10 13.63
CA PHE A 244 1.60 -18.51 14.92
C PHE A 244 0.37 -17.59 14.82
N THR A 245 -0.27 -17.35 15.97
CA THR A 245 -1.42 -16.46 16.11
C THR A 245 -1.20 -15.57 17.33
N VAL A 246 -1.39 -14.27 17.17
CA VAL A 246 -1.41 -13.33 18.30
C VAL A 246 -2.73 -13.50 19.03
N MET A 247 -2.70 -14.07 20.23
CA MET A 247 -3.91 -14.41 20.98
C MET A 247 -4.43 -13.24 21.81
N LYS A 248 -3.51 -12.52 22.46
CA LYS A 248 -3.84 -11.49 23.43
C LYS A 248 -2.70 -10.50 23.57
N ILE A 249 -3.03 -9.22 23.71
CA ILE A 249 -2.08 -8.16 24.03
C ILE A 249 -2.57 -7.44 25.28
N THR A 250 -1.66 -7.27 26.24
CA THR A 250 -1.91 -6.52 27.48
C THR A 250 -0.85 -5.45 27.67
N ILE A 251 -1.22 -4.35 28.30
CA ILE A 251 -0.31 -3.25 28.64
C ILE A 251 -0.23 -3.09 30.16
N ALA A 252 0.97 -2.87 30.69
CA ALA A 252 1.13 -2.56 32.10
C ALA A 252 0.73 -1.10 32.37
N HIS A 253 -0.26 -0.89 33.24
CA HIS A 253 -0.71 0.43 33.68
C HIS A 253 -0.71 0.49 35.21
N GLY A 254 0.30 1.15 35.78
CA GLY A 254 0.52 1.18 37.22
C GLY A 254 0.85 -0.20 37.79
N SER A 255 -0.06 -0.77 38.59
CA SER A 255 0.08 -2.09 39.21
C SER A 255 -0.75 -3.19 38.53
N GLN A 256 -1.49 -2.86 37.48
CA GLN A 256 -2.42 -3.77 36.80
C GLN A 256 -2.02 -3.95 35.33
N ASN A 257 -2.27 -5.15 34.80
CA ASN A 257 -2.16 -5.42 33.37
C ASN A 257 -3.56 -5.30 32.75
N VAL A 258 -3.71 -4.32 31.88
CA VAL A 258 -4.96 -4.06 31.16
C VAL A 258 -4.89 -4.76 29.81
N GLN A 259 -5.95 -5.47 29.45
CA GLN A 259 -6.05 -6.13 28.16
C GLN A 259 -6.51 -5.12 27.11
N VAL A 260 -5.75 -5.01 26.01
CA VAL A 260 -6.06 -4.10 24.90
C VAL A 260 -6.53 -4.86 23.66
N PHE A 261 -6.11 -6.12 23.49
CA PHE A 261 -6.56 -6.95 22.38
C PHE A 261 -6.73 -8.40 22.83
N GLU A 262 -7.74 -9.08 22.27
CA GLU A 262 -7.93 -10.52 22.35
C GLU A 262 -8.56 -11.04 21.05
N GLU A 263 -8.00 -12.12 20.52
CA GLU A 263 -8.49 -12.76 19.30
C GLU A 263 -9.89 -13.34 19.54
N ALA A 264 -10.89 -12.75 18.88
CA ALA A 264 -12.28 -13.12 19.05
C ALA A 264 -12.59 -14.53 18.51
N LYS A 265 -11.79 -15.04 17.56
CA LYS A 265 -11.99 -16.34 16.88
C LYS A 265 -10.65 -17.11 16.76
N PRO A 266 -10.15 -17.70 17.86
CA PRO A 266 -8.81 -18.29 17.96
C PRO A 266 -8.61 -19.70 17.38
#